data_AF-A0A7J5W9X2-F1
#
_entry.id   AF-A0A7J5W9X2-F1
#
_cell.length_a   1.000
_cell.length_b   1.000
_cell.length_c   1.000
_cell.angle_alpha   90.00
_cell.angle_beta   90.00
_cell.angle_gamma   90.00
#
_symmetry.space_group_name_H-M   'P 1'
#
loop_
_entity.id
_entity.type
_entity.pdbx_description
1 polymer ?
#
loop_
_entity_poly.entity_id
_entity_poly.type
_entity_poly.pdbx_seq_one_letter_code
_entity_poly.pdbx_strand_id
1 'polypeptide(L)'
;MTVDGQLDLHAFTSFDYSVGGPSVLTIADPVFGGGPLNMPGQGVGRYAVGDREVFRPLQYCSAHLMMVREDASWLARAVVTDSSAHIEALLKRIGRFPRLTFGALLRKRAISAVVDSVTLDQALRFAPINNSAKHDFDHPKDTHMFSYEDALAAYFICRRLALRLYPLARIETDMSVFDVEPAGFDSRTGHLTGA
;
A
#
# COMPACT_ATOMS: atom_id res chain seq x y z
N MET A 1 12.01 -9.37 -10.28
CA MET A 1 10.54 -9.27 -10.19
C MET A 1 9.91 -8.91 -11.53
N THR A 2 10.68 -8.57 -12.57
CA THR A 2 10.19 -8.48 -13.94
C THR A 2 10.84 -9.57 -14.80
N VAL A 3 10.08 -10.13 -15.74
CA VAL A 3 10.53 -11.07 -16.79
C VAL A 3 10.10 -10.45 -18.12
N ASP A 4 11.05 -10.16 -19.01
CA ASP A 4 10.81 -9.52 -20.31
C ASP A 4 10.02 -8.18 -20.24
N GLY A 5 10.23 -7.40 -19.18
CA GLY A 5 9.53 -6.12 -18.97
C GLY A 5 8.10 -6.25 -18.44
N GLN A 6 7.63 -7.48 -18.15
CA GLN A 6 6.37 -7.74 -17.50
C GLN A 6 6.59 -8.08 -16.02
N LEU A 7 5.66 -7.66 -15.15
CA LEU A 7 5.67 -8.06 -13.75
C LEU A 7 5.49 -9.58 -13.67
N ASP A 8 6.45 -10.25 -13.03
CA ASP A 8 6.23 -11.62 -12.58
C ASP A 8 5.23 -11.57 -11.42
N LEU A 9 3.95 -11.72 -11.77
CA LEU A 9 2.83 -11.60 -10.83
C LEU A 9 2.94 -12.64 -9.69
N HIS A 10 3.50 -13.81 -9.99
CA HIS A 10 3.76 -14.85 -9.00
C HIS A 10 4.82 -14.38 -8.01
N ALA A 11 6.02 -14.03 -8.48
CA ALA A 11 7.09 -13.57 -7.62
C ALA A 11 6.68 -12.33 -6.82
N PHE A 12 5.90 -11.44 -7.43
CA PHE A 12 5.35 -10.26 -6.77
C PHE A 12 4.39 -10.59 -5.63
N THR A 13 3.36 -11.38 -5.90
CA THR A 13 2.34 -11.71 -4.90
C THR A 13 2.91 -12.57 -3.77
N SER A 14 3.79 -13.53 -4.07
CA SER A 14 4.51 -14.32 -3.06
C SER A 14 5.41 -13.44 -2.18
N PHE A 15 6.18 -12.54 -2.78
CA PHE A 15 7.02 -11.64 -2.00
C PHE A 15 6.17 -10.69 -1.15
N ASP A 16 5.11 -10.12 -1.70
CA ASP A 16 4.22 -9.21 -0.98
C ASP A 16 3.51 -9.87 0.20
N TYR A 17 3.10 -11.11 0.04
CA TYR A 17 2.55 -11.89 1.13
C TYR A 17 3.59 -12.14 2.24
N SER A 18 4.83 -12.47 1.86
CA SER A 18 5.93 -12.72 2.80
C SER A 18 6.33 -11.51 3.67
N VAL A 19 5.98 -10.29 3.23
CA VAL A 19 6.19 -9.08 4.05
C VAL A 19 5.34 -9.11 5.33
N GLY A 20 4.17 -9.74 5.28
CA GLY A 20 3.19 -9.79 6.37
C GLY A 20 2.20 -8.62 6.38
N GLY A 21 1.05 -8.80 7.03
CA GLY A 21 -0.04 -7.82 7.07
C GLY A 21 -0.84 -7.76 5.76
N PRO A 22 -1.58 -6.66 5.50
CA PRO A 22 -2.50 -6.57 4.35
C PRO A 22 -1.77 -6.55 3.00
N SER A 23 -1.83 -7.65 2.25
CA SER A 23 -1.24 -7.85 0.93
C SER A 23 -2.15 -7.42 -0.22
N VAL A 24 -1.62 -7.28 -1.44
CA VAL A 24 -2.43 -7.02 -2.64
C VAL A 24 -3.52 -8.07 -2.82
N LEU A 25 -3.26 -9.32 -2.41
CA LEU A 25 -4.21 -10.42 -2.48
C LEU A 25 -5.25 -10.35 -1.35
N THR A 26 -4.82 -10.04 -0.12
CA THR A 26 -5.70 -10.09 1.06
C THR A 26 -6.49 -8.80 1.28
N ILE A 27 -6.00 -7.66 0.80
CA ILE A 27 -6.65 -6.35 0.96
C ILE A 27 -7.83 -6.15 0.01
N ALA A 28 -7.82 -6.87 -1.13
CA ALA A 28 -8.78 -6.75 -2.22
C ALA A 28 -9.65 -8.00 -2.41
N ASP A 29 -9.59 -8.99 -1.52
CA ASP A 29 -10.22 -10.30 -1.70
C ASP A 29 -11.74 -10.21 -2.04
N PRO A 30 -12.15 -10.68 -3.23
CA PRO A 30 -13.55 -10.68 -3.66
C PRO A 30 -14.44 -11.69 -2.91
N VAL A 31 -13.88 -12.70 -2.23
CA VAL A 31 -14.63 -13.69 -1.42
C VAL A 31 -15.34 -13.03 -0.25
N PHE A 32 -14.79 -11.93 0.27
CA PHE A 32 -15.38 -11.16 1.36
C PHE A 32 -15.97 -9.81 0.93
N GLY A 33 -15.72 -9.35 -0.31
CA GLY A 33 -16.09 -7.99 -0.77
C GLY A 33 -16.59 -7.90 -2.21
N GLY A 34 -17.40 -8.87 -2.64
CA GLY A 34 -17.84 -9.10 -4.02
C GLY A 34 -18.20 -7.87 -4.87
N GLY A 35 -17.54 -7.77 -6.03
CA GLY A 35 -17.89 -6.91 -7.16
C GLY A 35 -16.90 -7.09 -8.32
N PRO A 36 -17.34 -7.00 -9.59
CA PRO A 36 -16.53 -7.31 -10.78
C PRO A 36 -15.36 -6.33 -11.06
N LEU A 37 -15.02 -5.45 -10.11
CA LEU A 37 -13.99 -4.42 -10.22
C LEU A 37 -13.15 -4.26 -8.93
N ASN A 38 -13.21 -5.21 -7.99
CA ASN A 38 -12.65 -5.05 -6.63
C ASN A 38 -13.14 -3.78 -5.90
N MET A 39 -14.23 -3.16 -6.37
CA MET A 39 -14.97 -2.18 -5.59
C MET A 39 -15.86 -2.93 -4.61
N PRO A 40 -15.83 -2.59 -3.31
CA PRO A 40 -16.66 -3.25 -2.32
C PRO A 40 -18.13 -3.01 -2.64
N GLY A 41 -18.73 -3.94 -3.38
CA GLY A 41 -20.17 -4.10 -3.38
C GLY A 41 -20.55 -4.57 -1.98
N GLN A 42 -21.37 -3.78 -1.29
CA GLN A 42 -21.93 -4.10 0.03
C GLN A 42 -21.08 -3.76 1.27
N GLY A 43 -19.99 -2.99 1.15
CA GLY A 43 -19.33 -2.40 2.33
C GLY A 43 -18.52 -3.37 3.20
N VAL A 44 -18.06 -4.48 2.63
CA VAL A 44 -17.31 -5.50 3.35
C VAL A 44 -15.89 -5.59 2.78
N GLY A 45 -15.00 -4.67 3.20
CA GLY A 45 -13.57 -4.94 3.13
C GLY A 45 -13.18 -5.89 4.27
N ARG A 46 -12.01 -6.54 4.23
CA ARG A 46 -11.50 -7.33 5.38
C ARG A 46 -11.23 -6.49 6.65
N TYR A 47 -11.45 -5.17 6.59
CA TYR A 47 -11.19 -4.22 7.67
C TYR A 47 -12.46 -3.57 8.22
N ALA A 48 -12.40 -3.15 9.48
CA ALA A 48 -13.47 -2.40 10.15
C ALA A 48 -13.72 -1.05 9.46
N VAL A 49 -14.98 -0.62 9.40
CA VAL A 49 -15.37 0.64 8.74
C VAL A 49 -14.61 1.86 9.30
N GLY A 50 -14.31 1.87 10.60
CA GLY A 50 -13.54 2.91 11.27
C GLY A 50 -12.08 3.03 10.80
N ASP A 51 -11.55 2.02 10.11
CA ASP A 51 -10.19 2.00 9.55
C ASP A 51 -10.15 2.22 8.03
N ARG A 52 -11.28 2.57 7.41
CA ARG A 52 -11.36 2.74 5.96
C ARG A 52 -10.30 3.68 5.39
N GLU A 53 -10.07 4.83 6.04
CA GLU A 53 -9.07 5.81 5.59
C GLU A 53 -7.63 5.26 5.65
N VAL A 54 -7.38 4.26 6.50
CA VAL A 54 -6.09 3.57 6.58
C VAL A 54 -5.96 2.58 5.43
N PHE A 55 -6.95 1.71 5.21
CA PHE A 55 -6.79 0.57 4.31
C PHE A 55 -7.18 0.84 2.86
N ARG A 56 -8.04 1.82 2.58
CA ARG A 56 -8.50 2.13 1.23
C ARG A 56 -7.37 2.52 0.26
N PRO A 57 -6.34 3.30 0.64
CA PRO A 57 -5.21 3.54 -0.25
C PRO A 57 -4.49 2.26 -0.67
N LEU A 58 -4.32 1.27 0.23
CA LEU A 58 -3.74 -0.03 -0.15
C LEU A 58 -4.64 -0.82 -1.11
N GLN A 59 -5.96 -0.70 -1.03
CA GLN A 59 -6.87 -1.29 -2.01
C GLN A 59 -6.66 -0.70 -3.40
N TYR A 60 -6.44 0.61 -3.50
CA TYR A 60 -6.12 1.25 -4.77
C TYR A 60 -4.74 0.85 -5.29
N CYS A 61 -3.73 0.72 -4.42
CA CYS A 61 -2.45 0.13 -4.82
C CYS A 61 -2.65 -1.27 -5.40
N SER A 62 -3.43 -2.14 -4.75
CA SER A 62 -3.75 -3.47 -5.27
C SER A 62 -4.43 -3.38 -6.65
N ALA A 63 -5.47 -2.56 -6.80
CA ALA A 63 -6.14 -2.39 -8.09
C ALA A 63 -5.16 -1.95 -9.20
N HIS A 64 -4.32 -0.94 -8.94
CA HIS A 64 -3.33 -0.45 -9.91
C HIS A 64 -2.25 -1.49 -10.25
N LEU A 65 -1.76 -2.22 -9.25
CA LEU A 65 -0.72 -3.25 -9.43
C LEU A 65 -1.25 -4.55 -10.06
N MET A 66 -2.55 -4.84 -9.92
CA MET A 66 -3.19 -6.01 -10.51
C MET A 66 -3.76 -5.75 -11.91
N MET A 67 -3.91 -4.49 -12.32
CA MET A 67 -4.38 -4.10 -13.66
C MET A 67 -3.33 -4.28 -14.78
N VAL A 68 -2.18 -4.91 -14.50
CA VAL A 68 -1.01 -4.91 -15.38
C VAL A 68 -1.32 -5.55 -16.74
N ARG A 69 -1.32 -4.68 -17.76
CA ARG A 69 -1.07 -4.96 -19.18
C ARG A 69 0.28 -4.29 -19.53
N GLU A 70 0.81 -4.56 -20.72
CA GLU A 70 2.07 -3.99 -21.22
C GLU A 70 2.16 -2.47 -20.96
N ASP A 71 3.31 -2.02 -20.41
CA ASP A 71 3.64 -0.63 -20.01
C ASP A 71 2.63 0.08 -19.09
N ALA A 72 2.61 -0.32 -17.80
CA ALA A 72 1.80 0.30 -16.76
C ALA A 72 2.46 1.53 -16.08
N SER A 73 3.49 2.13 -16.70
CA SER A 73 4.25 3.25 -16.11
C SER A 73 3.37 4.47 -15.78
N TRP A 74 2.28 4.67 -16.53
CA TRP A 74 1.29 5.73 -16.26
C TRP A 74 0.55 5.56 -14.92
N LEU A 75 0.50 4.34 -14.35
CA LEU A 75 -0.08 4.07 -13.03
C LEU A 75 0.93 4.25 -11.89
N ALA A 76 2.23 4.36 -12.18
CA ALA A 76 3.28 4.39 -11.15
C ALA A 76 3.07 5.53 -10.14
N ARG A 77 2.72 6.72 -10.63
CA ARG A 77 2.42 7.89 -9.78
C ARG A 77 1.26 7.64 -8.82
N ALA A 78 0.21 6.95 -9.28
CA ALA A 78 -0.96 6.64 -8.45
C ALA A 78 -0.57 5.68 -7.32
N VAL A 79 0.17 4.62 -7.63
CA VAL A 79 0.69 3.66 -6.63
C VAL A 79 1.55 4.36 -5.59
N VAL A 80 2.48 5.24 -6.00
CA VAL A 80 3.32 6.01 -5.06
C VAL A 80 2.46 6.93 -4.18
N THR A 81 1.45 7.58 -4.75
CA THR A 81 0.55 8.50 -4.04
C THR A 81 -0.29 7.76 -3.01
N ASP A 82 -0.93 6.66 -3.40
CA ASP A 82 -1.79 5.86 -2.52
C ASP A 82 -0.97 5.16 -1.43
N SER A 83 0.23 4.65 -1.77
CA SER A 83 1.17 4.12 -0.78
C SER A 83 1.52 5.19 0.26
N SER A 84 1.77 6.42 -0.18
CA SER A 84 2.07 7.52 0.74
C SER A 84 0.85 7.91 1.59
N ALA A 85 -0.35 7.89 1.00
CA ALA A 85 -1.60 8.17 1.71
C ALA A 85 -1.88 7.14 2.82
N HIS A 86 -1.54 5.88 2.62
CA HIS A 86 -1.63 4.83 3.66
C HIS A 86 -0.79 5.18 4.90
N ILE A 87 0.49 5.54 4.72
CA ILE A 87 1.36 5.94 5.84
C ILE A 87 0.87 7.24 6.47
N GLU A 88 0.44 8.21 5.66
CA GLU A 88 -0.13 9.46 6.17
C GLU A 88 -1.34 9.19 7.07
N ALA A 89 -2.26 8.30 6.67
CA ALA A 89 -3.42 7.93 7.47
C ALA A 89 -3.04 7.29 8.82
N LEU A 90 -2.05 6.39 8.83
CA LEU A 90 -1.52 5.80 10.07
C LEU A 90 -0.96 6.87 11.00
N LEU A 91 -0.12 7.77 10.48
CA LEU A 91 0.46 8.86 11.28
C LEU A 91 -0.61 9.85 11.78
N LYS A 92 -1.64 10.16 10.98
CA LYS A 92 -2.78 10.98 11.42
C LYS A 92 -3.49 10.34 12.60
N ARG A 93 -3.67 9.02 12.60
CA ARG A 93 -4.32 8.27 13.68
C ARG A 93 -3.45 8.23 14.93
N ILE A 94 -2.15 7.94 14.80
CA ILE A 94 -1.16 7.95 15.90
C ILE A 94 -1.13 9.32 16.59
N GLY A 95 -0.99 10.39 15.81
CA GLY A 95 -0.87 11.76 16.34
C GLY A 95 -2.18 12.46 16.62
N ARG A 96 -3.33 11.89 16.25
CA ARG A 96 -4.66 12.52 16.28
C ARG A 96 -4.70 13.86 15.51
N PHE A 97 -4.10 13.90 14.34
CA PHE A 97 -3.94 15.11 13.51
C PHE A 97 -4.60 14.98 12.13
N PRO A 98 -5.93 14.89 12.02
CA PRO A 98 -6.61 14.52 10.76
C PRO A 98 -6.35 15.46 9.58
N ARG A 99 -5.97 16.72 9.83
CA ARG A 99 -5.81 17.77 8.82
C ARG A 99 -4.36 18.01 8.37
N LEU A 100 -3.38 17.32 8.96
CA LEU A 100 -1.98 17.54 8.63
C LEU A 100 -1.53 16.63 7.48
N THR A 101 -0.67 17.15 6.62
CA THR A 101 -0.05 16.39 5.53
C THR A 101 1.11 15.53 6.04
N PHE A 102 1.51 14.53 5.26
CA PHE A 102 2.60 13.59 5.60
C PHE A 102 3.85 14.28 6.13
N GLY A 103 4.43 15.23 5.37
CA GLY A 103 5.63 15.95 5.79
C GLY A 103 5.44 16.86 7.02
N ALA A 104 4.21 17.31 7.30
CA ALA A 104 3.90 18.10 8.49
C ALA A 104 3.75 17.21 9.74
N LEU A 105 3.20 16.00 9.59
CA LEU A 105 3.07 15.01 10.66
C LEU A 105 4.43 14.57 11.19
N LEU A 106 5.37 14.28 10.29
CA LEU A 106 6.72 13.80 10.67
C LEU A 106 7.51 14.79 11.53
N ARG A 107 7.15 16.08 11.51
CA ARG A 107 7.78 17.14 12.34
C ARG A 107 7.10 17.33 13.70
N LYS A 108 6.00 16.63 13.98
CA LYS A 108 5.27 16.78 15.25
C LYS A 108 5.97 16.00 16.35
N ARG A 109 6.26 16.69 17.46
CA ARG A 109 6.82 16.07 18.68
C ARG A 109 5.96 14.91 19.20
N ALA A 110 4.64 14.98 19.05
CA ALA A 110 3.75 13.89 19.44
C ALA A 110 3.97 12.60 18.62
N ILE A 111 4.38 12.71 17.34
CA ILE A 111 4.75 11.56 16.52
C ILE A 111 6.13 11.04 16.95
N SER A 112 7.13 11.92 17.06
CA SER A 112 8.50 11.53 17.42
C SER A 112 8.64 11.00 18.86
N ALA A 113 7.64 11.24 19.72
CA ALA A 113 7.60 10.69 21.07
C ALA A 113 7.12 9.24 21.14
N VAL A 114 6.47 8.72 20.09
CA VAL A 114 5.81 7.41 20.08
C VAL A 114 6.38 6.49 18.99
N VAL A 115 6.74 7.05 17.83
CA VAL A 115 7.36 6.30 16.74
C VAL A 115 8.86 6.22 16.96
N ASP A 116 9.44 5.02 16.82
CA ASP A 116 10.88 4.82 16.98
C ASP A 116 11.69 5.61 15.95
N SER A 117 12.91 6.00 16.33
CA SER A 117 13.75 6.89 15.52
C SER A 117 14.12 6.32 14.16
N VAL A 118 14.23 4.99 14.03
CA VAL A 118 14.56 4.32 12.76
C VAL A 118 13.37 4.41 11.81
N THR A 119 12.17 4.05 12.28
CA THR A 119 10.94 4.16 11.50
C THR A 119 10.67 5.61 11.08
N LEU A 120 10.94 6.58 11.97
CA LEU A 120 10.78 8.00 11.67
C LEU A 120 11.79 8.50 10.63
N ASP A 121 13.07 8.12 10.75
CA ASP A 121 14.10 8.46 9.75
C ASP A 121 13.75 7.90 8.37
N GLN A 122 13.31 6.64 8.31
CA GLN A 122 12.87 6.01 7.05
C GLN A 122 11.66 6.75 6.44
N ALA A 123 10.67 7.13 7.25
CA ALA A 123 9.52 7.90 6.78
C ALA A 123 9.92 9.31 6.31
N LEU A 124 10.89 9.96 6.97
CA LEU A 124 11.46 11.25 6.55
C LEU A 124 12.18 11.13 5.19
N ARG A 125 12.93 10.06 4.95
CA ARG A 125 13.55 9.79 3.64
C ARG A 125 12.55 9.48 2.55
N PHE A 126 11.38 8.95 2.90
CA PHE A 126 10.28 8.69 1.97
C PHE A 126 9.47 9.95 1.62
N ALA A 127 9.46 10.96 2.51
CA ALA A 127 8.66 12.19 2.31
C ALA A 127 8.95 12.97 1.02
N PRO A 128 10.21 13.11 0.55
CA PRO A 128 10.50 13.68 -0.76
C PRO A 128 9.80 12.95 -1.92
N ILE A 129 9.77 11.62 -1.91
CA ILE A 129 9.12 10.81 -2.96
C ILE A 129 7.61 11.11 -3.00
N ASN A 130 6.95 11.15 -1.83
CA ASN A 130 5.55 11.56 -1.72
C ASN A 130 5.32 13.00 -2.25
N ASN A 131 6.21 13.94 -1.91
CA ASN A 131 6.06 15.33 -2.36
C ASN A 131 6.18 15.44 -3.87
N SER A 132 7.16 14.76 -4.45
CA SER A 132 7.35 14.66 -5.90
C SER A 132 6.13 14.07 -6.60
N ALA A 133 5.57 12.97 -6.08
CA ALA A 133 4.34 12.39 -6.60
C ALA A 133 3.12 13.34 -6.54
N LYS A 134 3.09 14.30 -5.62
CA LYS A 134 1.99 15.26 -5.49
C LYS A 134 2.18 16.56 -6.27
N HIS A 135 3.42 17.01 -6.46
CA HIS A 135 3.70 18.39 -6.91
C HIS A 135 4.53 18.50 -8.17
N ASP A 136 5.35 17.48 -8.50
CA ASP A 136 6.24 17.56 -9.67
C ASP A 136 5.51 17.02 -10.90
N PHE A 137 5.04 17.91 -11.76
CA PHE A 137 4.43 17.58 -13.06
C PHE A 137 5.29 18.05 -14.25
N ASP A 138 6.49 18.56 -13.96
CA ASP A 138 7.42 19.06 -14.97
C ASP A 138 8.25 17.91 -15.54
N HIS A 139 7.64 17.13 -16.42
CA HIS A 139 8.30 16.08 -17.19
C HIS A 139 7.88 16.18 -18.66
N PRO A 140 8.72 15.71 -19.61
CA PRO A 140 8.38 15.74 -21.03
C PRO A 140 7.03 15.06 -21.32
N LYS A 141 6.36 15.52 -22.37
CA LYS A 141 5.12 14.90 -22.86
C LYS A 141 5.35 13.41 -23.15
N ASP A 142 4.36 12.58 -22.82
CA ASP A 142 4.38 11.13 -23.04
C ASP A 142 5.52 10.40 -22.28
N THR A 143 6.03 11.03 -21.20
CA THR A 143 6.93 10.41 -20.23
C THR A 143 6.29 10.35 -18.85
N HIS A 144 6.87 9.55 -17.96
CA HIS A 144 6.40 9.36 -16.59
C HIS A 144 7.51 9.70 -15.60
N MET A 145 7.14 10.39 -14.52
CA MET A 145 8.08 10.72 -13.44
C MET A 145 8.65 9.47 -12.75
N PHE A 146 7.80 8.46 -12.55
CA PHE A 146 8.17 7.22 -11.89
C PHE A 146 8.11 6.08 -12.89
N SER A 147 9.10 5.20 -12.82
CA SER A 147 9.04 3.89 -13.44
C SER A 147 8.06 2.98 -12.69
N TYR A 148 7.70 1.86 -13.31
CA TYR A 148 6.92 0.82 -12.64
C TYR A 148 7.70 0.22 -11.45
N GLU A 149 9.01 0.07 -11.58
CA GLU A 149 9.91 -0.40 -10.52
C GLU A 149 9.93 0.55 -9.32
N ASP A 150 9.94 1.87 -9.56
CA ASP A 150 9.85 2.88 -8.49
C ASP A 150 8.53 2.75 -7.71
N ALA A 151 7.43 2.47 -8.41
CA ALA A 151 6.13 2.24 -7.78
C ALA A 151 6.11 0.98 -6.92
N LEU A 152 6.67 -0.14 -7.41
CA LEU A 152 6.83 -1.36 -6.62
C LEU A 152 7.69 -1.12 -5.37
N ALA A 153 8.82 -0.42 -5.52
CA ALA A 153 9.69 -0.08 -4.41
C ALA A 153 8.96 0.80 -3.38
N ALA A 154 8.24 1.83 -3.82
CA ALA A 154 7.46 2.70 -2.95
C ALA A 154 6.37 1.93 -2.19
N TYR A 155 5.67 1.02 -2.87
CA TYR A 155 4.67 0.15 -2.26
C TYR A 155 5.30 -0.74 -1.17
N PHE A 156 6.43 -1.40 -1.43
CA PHE A 156 7.08 -2.24 -0.43
C PHE A 156 7.68 -1.45 0.74
N ILE A 157 8.27 -0.28 0.49
CA ILE A 157 8.74 0.62 1.54
C ILE A 157 7.57 1.00 2.45
N CYS A 158 6.44 1.40 1.86
CA CYS A 158 5.21 1.70 2.59
C CYS A 158 4.75 0.50 3.41
N ARG A 159 4.64 -0.69 2.82
CA ARG A 159 4.24 -1.91 3.54
C ARG A 159 5.12 -2.22 4.74
N ARG A 160 6.45 -2.07 4.61
CA ARG A 160 7.40 -2.28 5.71
C ARG A 160 7.26 -1.22 6.80
N LEU A 161 7.08 0.04 6.44
CA LEU A 161 6.82 1.12 7.41
C LEU A 161 5.50 0.88 8.15
N ALA A 162 4.44 0.51 7.43
CA ALA A 162 3.11 0.29 7.99
C ALA A 162 3.10 -0.77 9.10
N LEU A 163 3.86 -1.87 8.94
CA LEU A 163 3.98 -2.91 9.97
C LEU A 163 4.49 -2.37 11.32
N ARG A 164 5.35 -1.35 11.29
CA ARG A 164 5.86 -0.68 12.50
C ARG A 164 4.84 0.30 13.09
N LEU A 165 3.96 0.84 12.27
CA LEU A 165 2.99 1.87 12.63
C LEU A 165 1.63 1.28 13.08
N TYR A 166 1.21 0.12 12.58
CA TYR A 166 -0.08 -0.50 12.93
C TYR A 166 -0.31 -0.64 14.44
N PRO A 167 0.65 -1.16 15.24
CA PRO A 167 0.44 -1.30 16.69
C PRO A 167 0.25 0.05 17.41
N LEU A 168 0.79 1.13 16.83
CA LEU A 168 0.71 2.48 17.40
C LEU A 168 -0.59 3.20 16.99
N ALA A 169 -1.14 2.86 15.82
CA ALA A 169 -2.28 3.53 15.23
C ALA A 169 -3.64 3.15 15.85
N ARG A 170 -3.70 2.16 16.75
CA ARG A 170 -4.95 1.70 17.39
C ARG A 170 -6.04 1.41 16.35
N ILE A 171 -5.66 0.57 15.40
CA ILE A 171 -6.54 0.01 14.37
C ILE A 171 -7.61 -0.84 15.06
N GLU A 172 -8.86 -0.74 14.62
CA GLU A 172 -9.98 -1.54 15.13
C GLU A 172 -10.01 -2.93 14.51
N THR A 173 -9.56 -3.03 13.26
CA THR A 173 -9.39 -4.26 12.49
C THR A 173 -8.42 -5.19 13.19
N ASP A 174 -8.87 -6.41 13.46
CA ASP A 174 -7.99 -7.51 13.84
C ASP A 174 -7.08 -7.85 12.65
N MET A 175 -5.77 -7.63 12.80
CA MET A 175 -4.82 -7.82 11.71
C MET A 175 -4.70 -9.27 11.25
N SER A 176 -5.12 -10.25 12.06
CA SER A 176 -5.09 -11.67 11.71
C SER A 176 -6.00 -12.03 10.53
N VAL A 177 -6.98 -11.17 10.20
CA VAL A 177 -7.80 -11.31 8.99
C VAL A 177 -6.97 -11.26 7.69
N PHE A 178 -5.74 -10.76 7.75
CA PHE A 178 -4.82 -10.70 6.62
C PHE A 178 -3.81 -11.85 6.58
N ASP A 179 -3.74 -12.68 7.62
CA ASP A 179 -2.84 -13.84 7.70
C ASP A 179 -3.43 -15.09 7.02
N VAL A 180 -4.69 -15.01 6.59
CA VAL A 180 -5.38 -16.09 5.87
C VAL A 180 -4.98 -16.06 4.41
N GLU A 181 -4.33 -17.15 3.96
CA GLU A 181 -4.05 -17.40 2.55
C GLU A 181 -5.35 -17.30 1.73
N PRO A 182 -5.39 -16.48 0.67
CA PRO A 182 -6.54 -16.42 -0.22
C PRO A 182 -6.90 -17.81 -0.74
N ALA A 183 -8.19 -18.12 -0.84
CA ALA A 183 -8.63 -19.39 -1.40
C ALA A 183 -8.04 -19.56 -2.81
N GLY A 184 -7.40 -20.70 -3.05
CA GLY A 184 -6.70 -20.97 -4.29
C GLY A 184 -5.23 -20.59 -4.26
N PHE A 185 -4.74 -19.68 -3.41
CA PHE A 185 -3.33 -19.31 -3.34
C PHE A 185 -2.56 -20.22 -2.36
N ASP A 186 -1.58 -20.98 -2.85
CA ASP A 186 -0.63 -21.71 -2.00
C ASP A 186 0.63 -20.86 -1.81
N SER A 187 0.87 -20.33 -0.60
CA SER A 187 2.03 -19.46 -0.35
C SER A 187 3.39 -20.17 -0.47
N ARG A 188 3.42 -21.50 -0.39
CA ARG A 188 4.66 -22.31 -0.47
C ARG A 188 5.10 -22.52 -1.91
N THR A 189 4.13 -22.60 -2.82
CA THR A 189 4.37 -22.80 -4.25
C THR A 189 4.09 -21.53 -5.07
N GLY A 190 3.43 -20.54 -4.48
CA GLY A 190 2.89 -19.33 -5.09
C GLY A 190 1.81 -19.58 -6.15
N HIS A 191 1.24 -20.80 -6.24
CA HIS A 191 0.25 -21.12 -7.25
C HIS A 191 -1.17 -20.70 -6.85
N LEU A 192 -1.91 -20.12 -7.81
CA LEU A 192 -3.37 -20.08 -7.79
C LEU A 192 -3.90 -21.44 -8.27
N THR A 193 -4.17 -22.34 -7.35
CA THR A 193 -4.92 -23.58 -7.56
C THR A 193 -6.35 -23.25 -8.03
N GLY A 194 -6.60 -23.44 -9.33
CA GLY A 194 -7.95 -23.33 -9.91
C GLY A 194 -8.12 -22.45 -11.15
N ALA A 195 -7.06 -22.18 -11.93
CA ALA A 195 -7.20 -21.69 -13.31
C ALA A 195 -7.18 -22.84 -14.31
#